data_AF-A0A4P5ZIZ8-F1
#
_entry.id   AF-A0A4P5ZIZ8-F1
#
_cell.length_a   1.000
_cell.length_b   1.000
_cell.length_c   1.000
_cell.angle_alpha   90.00
_cell.angle_beta   90.00
_cell.angle_gamma   90.00
#
_symmetry.space_group_name_H-M   'P 1'
#
loop_
_entity.id
_entity.type
_entity.pdbx_description
1 polymer ?
#
loop_
_entity_poly.entity_id
_entity_poly.type
_entity_poly.pdbx_seq_one_letter_code
_entity_poly.pdbx_strand_id
1 'polypeptide(L)'
;MTNLAEKLKIGTQQSHSNAEHTGFMRNFLSGGISRESFCQLLSNLYFVYSQLEAELQSHQTHPNISKIYFPELNRKANLEKDLNFYYGEHWPDNITASPAAQSYVSRLRELSGTESTLLIAHSYTRYMGDLSGGQSLKKIVQSVFNLEEHQGICFYEFDQIPDINEFKNLYRQRLNELVLSEKLQDQIVAEANNAFVLNIAMLRDLGEIPTPATV
;
A
#
# COMPACT_ATOMS: atom_id res chain seq x y z
N MET A 1 18.30 -20.93 10.46
CA MET A 1 18.22 -19.45 10.50
C MET A 1 16.98 -19.04 9.74
N THR A 2 16.08 -18.30 10.38
CA THR A 2 14.87 -17.73 9.74
C THR A 2 15.31 -16.58 8.84
N ASN A 3 14.92 -16.61 7.57
CA ASN A 3 15.25 -15.54 6.62
C ASN A 3 14.33 -14.32 6.79
N LEU A 4 14.70 -13.16 6.22
CA LEU A 4 13.95 -11.92 6.43
C LEU A 4 12.49 -12.02 5.96
N ALA A 5 12.23 -12.66 4.82
CA ALA A 5 10.86 -12.80 4.32
C ALA A 5 9.96 -13.59 5.29
N GLU A 6 10.50 -14.64 5.90
CA GLU A 6 9.81 -15.42 6.93
C GLU A 6 9.64 -14.63 8.23
N LYS A 7 10.69 -13.92 8.69
CA LYS A 7 10.63 -13.02 9.85
C LYS A 7 9.52 -11.96 9.68
N LEU A 8 9.44 -11.33 8.51
CA LEU A 8 8.40 -10.35 8.19
C LEU A 8 7.01 -10.99 8.24
N LYS A 9 6.82 -12.12 7.53
CA LYS A 9 5.53 -12.82 7.48
C LYS A 9 5.00 -13.17 8.88
N ILE A 10 5.86 -13.76 9.72
CA ILE A 10 5.49 -14.16 11.08
C ILE A 10 5.31 -12.92 11.96
N GLY A 11 6.27 -12.00 11.91
CA GLY A 11 6.33 -10.82 12.76
C GLY A 11 5.21 -9.81 12.52
N THR A 12 4.56 -9.83 11.35
CA THR A 12 3.43 -8.94 11.03
C THR A 12 2.08 -9.64 11.00
N GLN A 13 1.99 -10.94 11.34
CA GLN A 13 0.76 -11.72 11.22
C GLN A 13 -0.40 -11.11 12.04
N GLN A 14 -0.13 -10.68 13.28
CA GLN A 14 -1.14 -10.05 14.12
C GLN A 14 -1.59 -8.69 13.55
N SER A 15 -0.65 -7.89 13.06
CA SER A 15 -0.94 -6.58 12.47
C SER A 15 -1.73 -6.68 11.18
N HIS A 16 -1.44 -7.69 10.35
CA HIS A 16 -2.26 -8.04 9.19
C HIS A 16 -3.70 -8.38 9.59
N SER A 17 -3.87 -9.27 10.57
CA SER A 17 -5.19 -9.61 11.11
C SER A 17 -5.92 -8.37 11.63
N ASN A 18 -5.25 -7.51 12.40
CA ASN A 18 -5.85 -6.28 12.91
C ASN A 18 -6.32 -5.33 11.79
N ALA A 19 -5.57 -5.25 10.67
CA ALA A 19 -5.96 -4.43 9.52
C ALA A 19 -7.24 -4.94 8.84
N GLU A 20 -7.34 -6.27 8.63
CA GLU A 20 -8.54 -6.91 8.06
C GLU A 20 -9.76 -6.75 8.97
N HIS A 21 -9.56 -6.67 10.29
CA HIS A 21 -10.62 -6.47 11.28
C HIS A 21 -10.92 -4.99 11.59
N THR A 22 -10.44 -4.05 10.80
CA THR A 22 -10.93 -2.66 10.91
C THR A 22 -12.39 -2.57 10.44
N GLY A 23 -13.15 -1.61 10.99
CA GLY A 23 -14.55 -1.42 10.62
C GLY A 23 -14.73 -1.16 9.12
N PHE A 24 -13.88 -0.29 8.57
CA PHE A 24 -13.82 -0.02 7.14
C PHE A 24 -13.54 -1.27 6.31
N MET A 25 -12.52 -2.07 6.64
CA MET A 25 -12.20 -3.28 5.87
C MET A 25 -13.28 -4.34 5.95
N ARG A 26 -13.92 -4.53 7.11
CA ARG A 26 -15.09 -5.43 7.21
C ARG A 26 -16.22 -4.98 6.31
N ASN A 27 -16.56 -3.69 6.34
CA ASN A 27 -17.62 -3.14 5.49
C ASN A 27 -17.27 -3.23 4.00
N PHE A 28 -16.01 -2.97 3.64
CA PHE A 28 -15.50 -3.10 2.29
C PHE A 28 -15.61 -4.57 1.82
N LEU A 29 -15.11 -5.52 2.61
CA LEU A 29 -15.17 -6.94 2.27
C LEU A 29 -16.60 -7.48 2.14
N SER A 30 -17.58 -6.89 2.83
CA SER A 30 -19.00 -7.21 2.66
C SER A 30 -19.70 -6.45 1.52
N GLY A 31 -18.98 -5.62 0.76
CA GLY A 31 -19.50 -4.86 -0.37
C GLY A 31 -20.21 -3.55 0.00
N GLY A 32 -20.14 -3.10 1.25
CA GLY A 32 -20.79 -1.88 1.74
C GLY A 32 -19.94 -0.60 1.56
N ILE A 33 -18.94 -0.62 0.68
CA ILE A 33 -18.07 0.52 0.42
C ILE A 33 -18.82 1.59 -0.42
N SER A 34 -18.79 2.84 0.02
CA SER A 34 -19.34 3.96 -0.75
C SER A 34 -18.30 4.48 -1.77
N ARG A 35 -18.78 5.10 -2.86
CA ARG A 35 -17.90 5.74 -3.84
C ARG A 35 -17.02 6.81 -3.18
N GLU A 36 -17.60 7.63 -2.29
CA GLU A 36 -16.88 8.69 -1.57
C GLU A 36 -15.73 8.13 -0.73
N SER A 37 -15.98 7.13 0.11
CA SER A 37 -14.95 6.52 0.95
C SER A 37 -13.88 5.81 0.11
N PHE A 38 -14.25 5.22 -1.03
CA PHE A 38 -13.28 4.66 -1.96
C PHE A 38 -12.41 5.74 -2.63
N CYS A 39 -13.00 6.85 -3.06
CA CYS A 39 -12.25 7.96 -3.64
C CYS A 39 -11.29 8.61 -2.61
N GLN A 40 -11.72 8.73 -1.35
CA GLN A 40 -10.84 9.20 -0.27
C GLN A 40 -9.72 8.19 0.04
N LEU A 41 -9.99 6.88 -0.02
CA LEU A 41 -8.96 5.85 0.08
C LEU A 41 -7.91 6.03 -1.02
N LEU A 42 -8.33 6.12 -2.29
CA LEU A 42 -7.42 6.31 -3.42
C LEU A 42 -6.61 7.61 -3.29
N SER A 43 -7.24 8.68 -2.82
CA SER A 43 -6.57 9.96 -2.57
C SER A 43 -5.45 9.81 -1.54
N ASN A 44 -5.73 9.17 -0.40
CA ASN A 44 -4.73 8.90 0.62
C ASN A 44 -3.61 8.00 0.10
N LEU A 45 -3.95 6.94 -0.65
CA LEU A 45 -2.98 6.04 -1.26
C LEU A 45 -2.09 6.78 -2.27
N TYR A 46 -2.62 7.67 -3.10
CA TYR A 46 -1.84 8.47 -4.05
C TYR A 46 -0.69 9.22 -3.36
N PHE A 47 -0.96 9.89 -2.24
CA PHE A 47 0.09 10.59 -1.50
C PHE A 47 1.12 9.64 -0.89
N VAL A 48 0.68 8.52 -0.31
CA VAL A 48 1.57 7.52 0.31
C VAL A 48 2.47 6.85 -0.72
N TYR A 49 1.91 6.37 -1.84
CA TYR A 49 2.69 5.72 -2.91
C TYR A 49 3.59 6.72 -3.63
N SER A 50 3.12 7.94 -3.90
CA SER A 50 3.97 8.97 -4.49
C SER A 50 5.21 9.24 -3.64
N GLN A 51 5.05 9.32 -2.31
CA GLN A 51 6.20 9.48 -1.42
C GLN A 51 7.06 8.20 -1.38
N LEU A 52 6.47 7.03 -1.15
CA LEU A 52 7.20 5.77 -1.04
C LEU A 52 8.05 5.51 -2.30
N GLU A 53 7.47 5.69 -3.48
CA GLU A 53 8.13 5.45 -4.76
C GLU A 53 9.25 6.47 -5.02
N ALA A 54 9.03 7.74 -4.69
CA ALA A 54 10.07 8.77 -4.78
C ALA A 54 11.26 8.45 -3.87
N GLU A 55 11.02 7.96 -2.65
CA GLU A 55 12.10 7.58 -1.73
C GLU A 55 12.80 6.28 -2.14
N LEU A 56 12.06 5.28 -2.63
CA LEU A 56 12.70 4.07 -3.16
C LEU A 56 13.57 4.38 -4.38
N GLN A 57 13.09 5.27 -5.26
CA GLN A 57 13.83 5.72 -6.43
C GLN A 57 15.08 6.54 -6.04
N SER A 58 14.98 7.44 -5.05
CA SER A 58 16.13 8.24 -4.59
C SER A 58 17.24 7.35 -4.00
N HIS A 59 16.88 6.18 -3.45
CA HIS A 59 17.81 5.16 -2.93
C HIS A 59 18.04 3.99 -3.89
N GLN A 60 17.77 4.11 -5.18
CA GLN A 60 17.90 3.01 -6.15
C GLN A 60 19.33 2.46 -6.31
N THR A 61 20.36 3.19 -5.86
CA THR A 61 21.76 2.71 -5.84
C THR A 61 22.19 2.16 -4.48
N HIS A 62 21.32 2.19 -3.46
CA HIS A 62 21.62 1.68 -2.14
C HIS A 62 21.75 0.14 -2.17
N PRO A 63 22.80 -0.47 -1.60
CA PRO A 63 23.10 -1.90 -1.73
C PRO A 63 21.97 -2.89 -1.36
N ASN A 64 21.08 -2.50 -0.45
CA ASN A 64 19.95 -3.32 -0.02
C ASN A 64 18.62 -2.91 -0.67
N ILE A 65 18.39 -1.63 -0.94
CA ILE A 65 17.09 -1.15 -1.48
C ILE A 65 17.01 -1.46 -2.98
N SER A 66 18.11 -1.27 -3.70
CA SER A 66 18.22 -1.63 -5.12
C SER A 66 17.79 -3.06 -5.45
N LYS A 67 17.96 -4.01 -4.51
CA LYS A 67 17.58 -5.41 -4.67
C LYS A 67 16.07 -5.66 -4.56
N ILE A 68 15.33 -4.77 -3.92
CA ILE A 68 13.89 -4.88 -3.70
C ILE A 68 13.08 -3.79 -4.41
N TYR A 69 13.77 -2.87 -5.11
CA TYR A 69 13.12 -1.84 -5.92
C TYR A 69 12.75 -2.41 -7.29
N PHE A 70 11.45 -2.57 -7.50
CA PHE A 70 10.85 -3.05 -8.75
C PHE A 70 9.93 -1.96 -9.29
N PRO A 71 10.34 -1.20 -10.32
CA PRO A 71 9.48 -0.17 -10.92
C PRO A 71 8.13 -0.71 -11.42
N GLU A 72 8.03 -2.00 -11.74
CA GLU A 72 6.80 -2.70 -12.13
C GLU A 72 5.73 -2.70 -11.02
N LEU A 73 6.15 -2.52 -9.76
CA LEU A 73 5.27 -2.38 -8.60
C LEU A 73 4.76 -0.96 -8.37
N ASN A 74 5.37 0.06 -8.98
CA ASN A 74 4.95 1.44 -8.76
C ASN A 74 3.47 1.60 -9.11
N ARG A 75 2.73 2.27 -8.23
CA ARG A 75 1.27 2.46 -8.26
C ARG A 75 0.88 3.90 -8.53
N LYS A 76 1.77 4.88 -8.36
CA LYS A 76 1.45 6.31 -8.56
C LYS A 76 0.73 6.56 -9.89
N ALA A 77 1.30 6.09 -11.00
CA ALA A 77 0.70 6.31 -12.33
C ALA A 77 -0.68 5.66 -12.48
N ASN A 78 -0.90 4.50 -11.85
CA ASN A 78 -2.20 3.84 -11.82
C ASN A 78 -3.21 4.62 -10.96
N LEU A 79 -2.77 5.16 -9.82
CA LEU A 79 -3.59 6.02 -8.96
C LEU A 79 -3.98 7.33 -9.65
N GLU A 80 -3.09 7.95 -10.44
CA GLU A 80 -3.40 9.14 -11.23
C GLU A 80 -4.53 8.86 -12.25
N LYS A 81 -4.52 7.69 -12.90
CA LYS A 81 -5.61 7.27 -13.80
C LYS A 81 -6.93 7.12 -13.05
N ASP A 82 -6.93 6.47 -11.89
CA ASP A 82 -8.14 6.27 -11.11
C ASP A 82 -8.69 7.59 -10.56
N LEU A 83 -7.81 8.47 -10.07
CA LEU A 83 -8.21 9.80 -9.58
C LEU A 83 -8.78 10.66 -10.70
N ASN A 84 -8.20 10.61 -11.90
CA ASN A 84 -8.78 11.26 -13.08
C ASN A 84 -10.16 10.70 -13.45
N PHE A 85 -10.37 9.38 -13.30
CA PHE A 85 -11.68 8.76 -13.53
C PHE A 85 -12.74 9.25 -12.52
N TYR A 86 -12.38 9.38 -11.24
CA TYR A 86 -13.33 9.74 -10.19
C TYR A 86 -13.58 11.25 -10.04
N TYR A 87 -12.57 12.08 -10.25
CA TYR A 87 -12.61 13.53 -10.01
C TYR A 87 -12.46 14.38 -11.30
N GLY A 88 -12.17 13.76 -12.44
CA GLY A 88 -11.94 14.46 -13.71
C GLY A 88 -10.52 15.02 -13.87
N GLU A 89 -10.28 15.78 -14.94
CA GLU A 89 -8.96 16.31 -15.31
C GLU A 89 -8.31 17.18 -14.22
N HIS A 90 -9.13 17.86 -13.42
CA HIS A 90 -8.70 18.70 -12.30
C HIS A 90 -8.62 17.94 -10.97
N TRP A 91 -8.51 16.62 -10.99
CA TRP A 91 -8.38 15.80 -9.78
C TRP A 91 -7.29 16.28 -8.81
N PRO A 92 -6.12 16.83 -9.21
CA PRO A 92 -5.10 17.24 -8.25
C PRO A 92 -5.59 18.33 -7.29
N ASP A 93 -6.50 19.19 -7.74
CA ASP A 93 -7.08 20.28 -6.94
C ASP A 93 -8.19 19.82 -6.00
N ASN A 94 -8.70 18.59 -6.20
CA ASN A 94 -9.86 18.04 -5.51
C ASN A 94 -9.52 16.97 -4.48
N ILE A 95 -8.24 16.61 -4.33
CA ILE A 95 -7.78 15.62 -3.36
C ILE A 95 -7.01 16.27 -2.22
N THR A 96 -7.14 15.70 -1.03
CA THR A 96 -6.32 16.09 0.13
C THR A 96 -6.00 14.86 0.95
N ALA A 97 -4.74 14.73 1.36
CA ALA A 97 -4.30 13.68 2.26
C ALA A 97 -4.96 13.89 3.64
N SER A 98 -5.59 12.84 4.18
CA SER A 98 -6.06 12.87 5.58
C SER A 98 -4.89 13.06 6.55
N PRO A 99 -5.14 13.50 7.80
CA PRO A 99 -4.08 13.61 8.81
C PRO A 99 -3.30 12.31 9.01
N ALA A 100 -3.95 11.14 8.95
CA ALA A 100 -3.26 9.86 9.01
C ALA A 100 -2.38 9.61 7.78
N ALA A 101 -2.83 9.95 6.58
CA ALA A 101 -2.02 9.84 5.36
C ALA A 101 -0.81 10.78 5.38
N GLN A 102 -0.97 12.01 5.88
CA GLN A 102 0.13 12.96 6.08
C GLN A 102 1.16 12.43 7.08
N SER A 103 0.70 11.79 8.15
CA SER A 103 1.58 11.14 9.14
C SER A 103 2.38 9.99 8.52
N TYR A 104 1.75 9.19 7.66
CA TYR A 104 2.43 8.13 6.91
C TYR A 104 3.50 8.74 5.99
N VAL A 105 3.14 9.71 5.14
CA VAL A 105 4.08 10.41 4.24
C VAL A 105 5.26 11.00 5.01
N SER A 106 5.00 11.59 6.17
CA SER A 106 6.04 12.17 7.03
C SER A 106 7.02 11.10 7.53
N ARG A 107 6.52 9.94 7.95
CA ARG A 107 7.37 8.81 8.35
C ARG A 107 8.26 8.31 7.22
N LEU A 108 7.72 8.19 6.01
CA LEU A 108 8.49 7.77 4.83
C LEU A 108 9.66 8.73 4.54
N ARG A 109 9.39 10.03 4.61
CA ARG A 109 10.41 11.08 4.40
C ARG A 109 11.46 11.07 5.51
N GLU A 110 11.04 10.92 6.77
CA GLU A 110 11.94 10.81 7.92
C GLU A 110 12.90 9.63 7.75
N LEU A 111 12.36 8.44 7.42
CA LEU A 111 13.17 7.24 7.22
C LEU A 111 14.15 7.40 6.07
N SER A 112 13.72 7.99 4.95
CA SER A 112 14.61 8.21 3.81
C SER A 112 15.84 9.06 4.17
N GLY A 113 15.66 10.08 5.03
CA GLY A 113 16.74 10.97 5.46
C GLY A 113 17.61 10.44 6.61
N THR A 114 17.15 9.44 7.35
CA THR A 114 17.81 8.97 8.59
C THR A 114 18.23 7.51 8.56
N GLU A 115 17.32 6.62 8.18
CA GLU A 115 17.46 5.16 8.26
C GLU A 115 16.84 4.50 7.02
N SER A 116 17.33 4.83 5.83
CA SER A 116 16.68 4.50 4.55
C SER A 116 16.45 3.00 4.34
N THR A 117 17.27 2.14 4.93
CA THR A 117 17.08 0.68 4.86
C THR A 117 15.73 0.23 5.45
N LEU A 118 15.13 1.00 6.36
CA LEU A 118 13.80 0.70 6.91
C LEU A 118 12.66 0.93 5.90
N LEU A 119 12.90 1.62 4.77
CA LEU A 119 11.92 1.72 3.67
C LEU A 119 11.53 0.35 3.11
N ILE A 120 12.39 -0.67 3.27
CA ILE A 120 12.11 -2.07 2.90
C ILE A 120 10.84 -2.58 3.59
N ALA A 121 10.62 -2.17 4.85
CA ALA A 121 9.44 -2.53 5.60
C ALA A 121 8.15 -2.00 4.98
N HIS A 122 8.16 -0.74 4.54
CA HIS A 122 7.01 -0.11 3.88
C HIS A 122 6.75 -0.68 2.49
N SER A 123 7.81 -0.89 1.70
CA SER A 123 7.72 -1.57 0.41
C SER A 123 7.11 -2.97 0.54
N TYR A 124 7.58 -3.75 1.52
CA TYR A 124 7.00 -5.07 1.83
C TYR A 124 5.52 -4.97 2.20
N THR A 125 5.18 -4.17 3.21
CA THR A 125 3.81 -4.08 3.74
C THR A 125 2.81 -3.63 2.68
N ARG A 126 3.17 -2.68 1.81
CA ARG A 126 2.29 -2.20 0.74
C ARG A 126 2.20 -3.20 -0.40
N TYR A 127 3.29 -3.43 -1.13
CA TYR A 127 3.24 -4.18 -2.37
C TYR A 127 2.86 -5.66 -2.18
N MET A 128 3.33 -6.32 -1.12
CA MET A 128 2.92 -7.71 -0.86
C MET A 128 1.43 -7.81 -0.49
N GLY A 129 0.88 -6.77 0.14
CA GLY A 129 -0.55 -6.66 0.43
C GLY A 129 -1.36 -6.50 -0.86
N ASP A 130 -0.93 -5.61 -1.75
CA ASP A 130 -1.62 -5.35 -3.02
C ASP A 130 -1.64 -6.57 -3.95
N LEU A 131 -0.53 -7.29 -4.02
CA LEU A 131 -0.39 -8.55 -4.77
C LEU A 131 -1.11 -9.75 -4.11
N SER A 132 -1.66 -9.57 -2.91
CA SER A 132 -2.38 -10.62 -2.18
C SER A 132 -3.86 -10.26 -2.03
N GLY A 133 -4.23 -9.48 -1.01
CA GLY A 133 -5.62 -9.11 -0.75
C GLY A 133 -6.20 -8.13 -1.78
N GLY A 134 -5.34 -7.34 -2.44
CA GLY A 134 -5.77 -6.33 -3.41
C GLY A 134 -6.57 -6.89 -4.58
N GLN A 135 -6.28 -8.13 -5.01
CA GLN A 135 -7.01 -8.78 -6.10
C GLN A 135 -8.46 -9.12 -5.73
N SER A 136 -8.73 -9.44 -4.47
CA SER A 136 -10.09 -9.62 -3.96
C SER A 136 -10.83 -8.29 -3.87
N LEU A 137 -10.14 -7.24 -3.38
CA LEU A 137 -10.71 -5.89 -3.30
C LEU A 137 -11.07 -5.33 -4.68
N LYS A 138 -10.23 -5.55 -5.70
CA LYS A 138 -10.51 -5.19 -7.10
C LYS A 138 -11.88 -5.70 -7.54
N LYS A 139 -12.14 -7.01 -7.35
CA LYS A 139 -13.40 -7.66 -7.75
C LYS A 139 -14.60 -7.08 -7.02
N ILE A 140 -14.44 -6.74 -5.74
CA ILE A 140 -15.51 -6.12 -4.94
C ILE A 140 -15.83 -4.73 -5.49
N VAL A 141 -14.83 -3.87 -5.67
CA VAL A 141 -15.05 -2.50 -6.19
C VAL A 141 -15.71 -2.53 -7.57
N GLN A 142 -15.20 -3.40 -8.46
CA GLN A 142 -15.74 -3.55 -9.80
C GLN A 142 -17.23 -3.95 -9.78
N SER A 143 -17.59 -4.88 -8.89
CA SER A 143 -18.98 -5.32 -8.70
C SER A 143 -19.86 -4.22 -8.08
N VAL A 144 -19.42 -3.62 -6.96
CA VAL A 144 -20.21 -2.64 -6.21
C VAL A 144 -20.48 -1.38 -7.02
N PHE A 145 -19.53 -0.94 -7.86
CA PHE A 145 -19.67 0.27 -8.66
C PHE A 145 -20.02 0.02 -10.13
N ASN A 146 -20.28 -1.23 -10.52
CA ASN A 146 -20.56 -1.63 -11.91
C ASN A 146 -19.54 -1.05 -12.91
N LEU A 147 -18.25 -1.21 -12.60
CA LEU A 147 -17.18 -0.65 -13.42
C LEU A 147 -16.86 -1.56 -14.60
N GLU A 148 -16.57 -0.93 -15.75
CA GLU A 148 -15.93 -1.59 -16.88
C GLU A 148 -14.52 -2.05 -16.49
N GLU A 149 -13.97 -3.01 -17.23
CA GLU A 149 -12.58 -3.41 -17.04
C GLU A 149 -11.64 -2.21 -17.24
N HIS A 150 -10.57 -2.14 -16.44
CA HIS A 150 -9.52 -1.13 -16.53
C HIS A 150 -9.94 0.33 -16.27
N GLN A 151 -11.11 0.58 -15.66
CA GLN A 151 -11.56 1.94 -15.33
C GLN A 151 -11.86 2.11 -13.83
N GLY A 152 -11.22 3.08 -13.19
CA GLY A 152 -11.42 3.40 -11.76
C GLY A 152 -10.85 2.36 -10.77
N ILE A 153 -10.12 1.36 -11.26
CA ILE A 153 -9.51 0.29 -10.46
C ILE A 153 -8.07 -0.04 -10.90
N CYS A 154 -7.44 0.82 -11.67
CA CYS A 154 -6.08 0.66 -12.22
C CYS A 154 -5.05 0.39 -11.12
N PHE A 155 -5.23 0.94 -9.91
CA PHE A 155 -4.35 0.71 -8.75
C PHE A 155 -4.10 -0.78 -8.50
N TYR A 156 -5.13 -1.61 -8.68
CA TYR A 156 -5.08 -3.05 -8.44
C TYR A 156 -4.55 -3.86 -9.63
N GLU A 157 -4.17 -3.19 -10.73
CA GLU A 157 -3.74 -3.82 -11.98
C GLU A 157 -2.22 -3.79 -12.13
N PHE A 158 -1.62 -4.95 -12.33
CA PHE A 158 -0.18 -5.13 -12.42
C PHE A 158 0.21 -5.63 -13.82
N ASP A 159 -0.06 -4.83 -14.86
CA ASP A 159 0.08 -5.25 -16.27
C ASP A 159 1.52 -5.66 -16.65
N GLN A 160 2.51 -5.15 -15.93
CA GLN A 160 3.93 -5.50 -16.11
C GLN A 160 4.33 -6.80 -15.39
N ILE A 161 3.41 -7.40 -14.61
CA ILE A 161 3.64 -8.60 -13.81
C ILE A 161 2.71 -9.71 -14.32
N PRO A 162 3.16 -10.56 -15.25
CA PRO A 162 2.31 -11.56 -15.89
C PRO A 162 1.87 -12.67 -14.92
N ASP A 163 2.73 -13.03 -13.96
CA ASP A 163 2.41 -13.99 -12.89
C ASP A 163 2.69 -13.37 -11.50
N ILE A 164 1.61 -13.01 -10.82
CA ILE A 164 1.64 -12.43 -9.47
C ILE A 164 2.27 -13.38 -8.44
N ASN A 165 2.04 -14.70 -8.56
CA ASN A 165 2.56 -15.66 -7.60
C ASN A 165 4.07 -15.86 -7.78
N GLU A 166 4.52 -15.97 -9.03
CA GLU A 166 5.95 -16.01 -9.36
C GLU A 166 6.64 -14.73 -8.86
N PHE A 167 6.05 -13.57 -9.12
CA PHE A 167 6.62 -12.30 -8.68
C PHE A 167 6.70 -12.17 -7.15
N LYS A 168 5.66 -12.62 -6.42
CA LYS A 168 5.70 -12.67 -4.95
C LYS A 168 6.81 -13.58 -4.43
N ASN A 169 7.13 -14.66 -5.13
CA ASN A 169 8.24 -15.53 -4.77
C ASN A 169 9.59 -14.86 -5.05
N LEU A 170 9.73 -14.20 -6.21
CA LEU A 170 10.90 -13.38 -6.53
C LEU A 170 11.14 -12.30 -5.47
N TYR A 171 10.11 -11.53 -5.10
CA TYR A 171 10.24 -10.47 -4.09
C TYR A 171 10.72 -11.04 -2.73
N ARG A 172 10.16 -12.18 -2.29
CA ARG A 172 10.61 -12.86 -1.05
C ARG A 172 12.04 -13.38 -1.15
N GLN A 173 12.42 -13.93 -2.30
CA GLN A 173 13.81 -14.36 -2.53
C GLN A 173 14.76 -13.17 -2.40
N ARG A 174 14.41 -12.01 -2.97
CA ARG A 174 15.21 -10.79 -2.94
C ARG A 174 15.38 -10.23 -1.53
N LEU A 175 14.33 -10.29 -0.71
CA LEU A 175 14.43 -10.00 0.73
C LEU A 175 15.42 -10.92 1.46
N ASN A 176 15.49 -12.19 1.06
CA ASN A 176 16.38 -13.18 1.67
C ASN A 176 17.84 -13.03 1.23
N GLU A 177 18.10 -12.38 0.10
CA GLU A 177 19.43 -12.07 -0.44
C GLU A 177 20.04 -10.78 0.13
N LEU A 178 19.32 -10.08 1.01
CA LEU A 178 19.80 -8.86 1.65
C LEU A 178 20.86 -9.18 2.69
N VAL A 179 21.95 -8.40 2.70
CA VAL A 179 23.05 -8.57 3.66
C VAL A 179 22.78 -7.63 4.82
N LEU A 180 22.12 -8.14 5.85
CA LEU A 180 21.64 -7.37 7.00
C LEU A 180 22.04 -8.05 8.31
N SER A 181 22.45 -7.24 9.30
CA SER A 181 22.62 -7.73 10.66
C SER A 181 21.29 -8.19 11.25
N GLU A 182 21.32 -9.09 12.22
CA GLU A 182 20.11 -9.56 12.91
C GLU A 182 19.32 -8.39 13.52
N LYS A 183 20.03 -7.45 14.17
CA LYS A 183 19.44 -6.22 14.71
C LYS A 183 18.66 -5.43 13.66
N LEU A 184 19.23 -5.27 12.46
CA LEU A 184 18.58 -4.51 11.39
C LEU A 184 17.37 -5.25 10.81
N GLN A 185 17.43 -6.58 10.72
CA GLN A 185 16.26 -7.38 10.36
C GLN A 185 15.12 -7.20 11.37
N ASP A 186 15.43 -7.19 12.66
CA ASP A 186 14.42 -6.99 13.71
C ASP A 186 13.85 -5.57 13.68
N GLN A 187 14.67 -4.55 13.38
CA GLN A 187 14.21 -3.18 13.14
C GLN A 187 13.28 -3.09 11.92
N ILE A 188 13.58 -3.80 10.83
CA ILE A 188 12.71 -3.86 9.64
C ILE A 188 11.35 -4.51 9.99
N VAL A 189 11.34 -5.58 10.80
CA VAL A 189 10.09 -6.20 11.25
C VAL A 189 9.29 -5.27 12.16
N ALA A 190 9.95 -4.54 13.06
CA ALA A 190 9.30 -3.54 13.90
C ALA A 190 8.70 -2.41 13.06
N GLU A 191 9.45 -1.89 12.07
CA GLU A 191 8.93 -0.86 11.16
C GLU A 191 7.81 -1.39 10.27
N ALA A 192 7.82 -2.67 9.89
CA ALA A 192 6.73 -3.24 9.10
C ALA A 192 5.42 -3.25 9.91
N ASN A 193 5.50 -3.52 11.22
CA ASN A 193 4.36 -3.35 12.12
C ASN A 193 3.92 -1.88 12.25
N ASN A 194 4.86 -0.93 12.29
CA ASN A 194 4.53 0.51 12.25
C ASN A 194 3.83 0.90 10.93
N ALA A 195 4.26 0.37 9.79
CA ALA A 195 3.60 0.55 8.50
C ALA A 195 2.14 0.04 8.52
N PHE A 196 1.85 -1.05 9.22
CA PHE A 196 0.48 -1.51 9.46
C PHE A 196 -0.30 -0.57 10.38
N VAL A 197 0.31 -0.05 11.46
CA VAL A 197 -0.34 0.93 12.35
C VAL A 197 -0.76 2.19 11.59
N LEU A 198 0.15 2.74 10.76
CA LEU A 198 -0.12 3.89 9.91
C LEU A 198 -1.22 3.59 8.89
N ASN A 199 -1.22 2.39 8.30
CA ASN A 199 -2.27 1.98 7.38
C ASN A 199 -3.64 1.87 8.08
N ILE A 200 -3.68 1.23 9.25
CA ILE A 200 -4.90 1.10 10.06
C ILE A 200 -5.46 2.47 10.45
N ALA A 201 -4.59 3.43 10.79
CA ALA A 201 -5.02 4.81 11.07
C ALA A 201 -5.74 5.41 9.85
N MET A 202 -5.15 5.30 8.65
CA MET A 202 -5.82 5.77 7.42
C MET A 202 -7.17 5.08 7.17
N LEU A 203 -7.26 3.77 7.42
CA LEU A 203 -8.51 3.02 7.22
C LEU A 203 -9.58 3.39 8.25
N ARG A 204 -9.19 3.77 9.47
CA ARG A 204 -10.13 4.23 10.51
C ARG A 204 -10.75 5.57 10.14
N ASP A 205 -9.96 6.53 9.65
CA ASP A 205 -10.46 7.83 9.18
C ASP A 205 -11.61 7.67 8.15
N LEU A 206 -11.56 6.62 7.33
CA LEU A 206 -12.56 6.35 6.28
C LEU A 206 -13.86 5.73 6.82
N GLY A 207 -13.80 5.02 7.95
CA GLY A 207 -14.96 4.39 8.58
C GLY A 207 -15.83 5.34 9.38
N GLU A 208 -15.36 6.58 9.61
CA GLU A 208 -16.08 7.65 10.30
C GLU A 208 -16.83 8.58 9.34
N ILE A 209 -16.65 8.43 8.02
CA ILE A 209 -17.35 9.22 7.01
C ILE A 209 -18.82 8.72 6.95
N PRO A 210 -19.81 9.51 7.40
CA PRO A 210 -21.20 9.09 7.36
C PRO A 210 -21.64 8.93 5.91
N THR A 211 -22.27 7.81 5.56
CA THR A 211 -22.99 7.69 4.30
C THR A 211 -24.04 8.80 4.26
N PRO A 212 -24.10 9.65 3.21
CA PRO A 212 -25.23 10.55 3.03
C PRO A 212 -26.50 9.70 3.03
N ALA A 213 -27.46 10.04 3.89
CA ALA A 213 -28.76 9.40 3.86
C ALA A 213 -29.33 9.57 2.45
N THR A 214 -29.57 8.46 1.76
CA THR A 214 -30.31 8.46 0.49
C THR A 214 -31.67 9.10 0.75
N VAL A 215 -31.92 10.24 0.11
CA VAL A 215 -33.24 10.89 0.02
C VAL A 215 -34.12 10.09 -0.94
#